data_AF-A0A944VJ51-F1
#
_entry.id   AF-A0A944VJ51-F1
#
_cell.length_a   1.000
_cell.length_b   1.000
_cell.length_c   1.000
_cell.angle_alpha   90.00
_cell.angle_beta   90.00
_cell.angle_gamma   90.00
#
_symmetry.space_group_name_H-M   'P 1'
#
loop_
_entity.id
_entity.type
_entity.pdbx_description
1 polymer ?
#
loop_
_entity_poly.entity_id
_entity_poly.type
_entity_poly.pdbx_seq_one_letter_code
_entity_poly.pdbx_strand_id
1 'polypeptide(L)'
;GIRWYGRYLEDKVKNNNDWGSWNSTLSFAQLITADKNELAVALVHSIQLKYTTAHTVDDCDKPMMQFMRAVAQEKRRHKRYQTWCRWMSKFYLNRIFSFRPQSLELSRQKLQRLNILEAIFMEQLAVRKARRFIS
;
A
#
# COMPACT_ATOMS: atom_id res chain seq x y z
N GLY A 1 -26.59 -2.23 -9.38
CA GLY A 1 -25.70 -3.14 -8.64
C GLY A 1 -24.26 -3.08 -9.14
N ILE A 2 -23.93 -3.77 -10.25
CA ILE A 2 -22.55 -4.04 -10.68
C ILE A 2 -21.75 -2.79 -11.10
N ARG A 3 -22.39 -1.86 -11.83
CA ARG A 3 -21.74 -0.62 -12.30
C ARG A 3 -21.28 0.27 -11.14
N TRP A 4 -22.12 0.41 -10.12
CA TRP A 4 -21.81 1.20 -8.93
C TRP A 4 -20.65 0.57 -8.14
N TYR A 5 -20.66 -0.76 -7.98
CA TYR A 5 -19.59 -1.48 -7.31
C TYR A 5 -18.24 -1.34 -8.05
N GLY A 6 -18.25 -1.42 -9.38
CA GLY A 6 -17.06 -1.18 -10.19
C GLY A 6 -16.48 0.22 -10.00
N ARG A 7 -17.33 1.26 -10.02
CA ARG A 7 -16.92 2.65 -9.78
C ARG A 7 -16.38 2.83 -8.35
N TYR A 8 -17.07 2.28 -7.36
CA TYR A 8 -16.62 2.32 -5.96
C TYR A 8 -15.21 1.74 -5.79
N LEU A 9 -14.93 0.58 -6.38
CA LEU A 9 -13.60 -0.02 -6.32
C LEU A 9 -12.56 0.82 -7.08
N GLU A 10 -12.91 1.37 -8.24
CA GLU A 10 -12.03 2.23 -9.02
C GLU A 10 -11.66 3.52 -8.28
N ASP A 11 -12.63 4.16 -7.63
CA ASP A 11 -12.40 5.38 -6.83
C ASP A 11 -11.44 5.10 -5.67
N LYS A 12 -11.53 3.91 -5.05
CA LYS A 12 -10.56 3.48 -4.03
C LYS A 12 -9.17 3.25 -4.60
N VAL A 13 -9.03 2.80 -5.85
CA VAL A 13 -7.72 2.67 -6.51
C VAL A 13 -7.10 4.03 -6.79
N LYS A 14 -7.92 5.01 -7.19
CA LYS A 14 -7.47 6.38 -7.50
C LYS A 14 -7.19 7.24 -6.27
N ASN A 15 -7.53 6.76 -5.07
CA ASN A 15 -7.21 7.47 -3.83
C ASN A 15 -5.68 7.62 -3.66
N ASN A 16 -5.22 8.87 -3.56
CA ASN A 16 -3.81 9.20 -3.42
C ASN A 16 -3.37 9.40 -1.96
N ASN A 17 -4.29 9.29 -0.99
CA ASN A 17 -3.97 9.42 0.44
C ASN A 17 -3.64 8.06 1.13
N ASP A 18 -3.51 7.01 0.32
CA ASP A 18 -3.26 5.64 0.75
C ASP A 18 -1.75 5.29 0.66
N TRP A 19 -1.32 4.21 1.32
CA TRP A 19 0.10 3.84 1.42
C TRP A 19 0.69 3.38 0.08
N GLY A 20 -0.11 2.85 -0.83
CA GLY A 20 0.31 2.55 -2.20
C GLY A 20 0.66 3.80 -3.02
N SER A 21 0.35 4.99 -2.51
CA SER A 21 0.76 6.28 -3.09
C SER A 21 1.86 6.97 -2.27
N TRP A 22 2.35 6.32 -1.21
CA TRP A 22 3.41 6.88 -0.37
C TRP A 22 4.66 7.14 -1.22
N ASN A 23 5.20 8.35 -1.06
CA ASN A 23 6.35 8.85 -1.81
C ASN A 23 6.19 8.71 -3.33
N SER A 24 5.06 9.20 -3.87
CA SER A 24 4.67 9.08 -5.29
C SER A 24 5.66 9.71 -6.27
N THR A 25 6.57 10.56 -5.80
CA THR A 25 7.67 11.15 -6.59
C THR A 25 8.70 10.12 -7.03
N LEU A 26 8.92 9.06 -6.22
CA LEU A 26 9.76 7.94 -6.63
C LEU A 26 8.95 7.02 -7.53
N SER A 27 9.49 6.70 -8.71
CA SER A 27 8.99 5.61 -9.55
C SER A 27 9.21 4.24 -8.89
N PHE A 28 8.53 3.20 -9.38
CA PHE A 28 8.73 1.84 -8.89
C PHE A 28 10.17 1.34 -9.07
N ALA A 29 10.79 1.66 -10.21
CA ALA A 29 12.20 1.33 -10.47
C ALA A 29 13.12 1.99 -9.44
N GLN A 30 12.91 3.28 -9.18
CA GLN A 30 13.68 4.03 -8.18
C GLN A 30 13.48 3.49 -6.76
N LEU A 31 12.28 3.02 -6.41
CA LEU A 31 12.04 2.39 -5.10
C LEU A 31 12.83 1.09 -4.89
N ILE A 32 13.11 0.34 -5.95
CA ILE A 32 13.88 -0.91 -5.85
C ILE A 32 15.38 -0.62 -5.73
N THR A 33 15.86 0.44 -6.38
CA THR A 33 17.28 0.79 -6.44
C THR A 33 17.75 1.75 -5.35
N ALA A 34 16.82 2.45 -4.68
CA ALA A 34 17.15 3.37 -3.61
C ALA A 34 17.74 2.65 -2.40
N ASP A 35 18.53 3.38 -1.60
CA ASP A 35 19.09 2.84 -0.37
C ASP A 35 17.96 2.41 0.57
N LYS A 36 17.93 1.11 0.87
CA LYS A 36 16.93 0.50 1.74
C LYS A 36 16.95 1.08 3.15
N ASN A 37 18.11 1.50 3.65
CA ASN A 37 18.23 2.10 4.98
C ASN A 37 17.59 3.48 5.02
N GLU A 38 17.86 4.31 4.01
CA GLU A 38 17.22 5.63 3.88
C GLU A 38 15.71 5.51 3.71
N LEU A 39 15.26 4.59 2.83
CA LEU A 39 13.84 4.30 2.63
C LEU A 39 13.16 3.81 3.92
N ALA A 40 13.83 2.95 4.68
CA ALA A 40 13.35 2.46 5.95
C ALA A 40 13.15 3.58 6.97
N VAL A 41 14.15 4.46 7.12
CA VAL A 41 14.07 5.61 8.04
C VAL A 41 12.92 6.53 7.62
N ALA A 42 12.84 6.88 6.34
CA ALA A 42 11.77 7.72 5.81
C ALA A 42 10.37 7.08 6.00
N LEU A 43 10.27 5.77 5.81
CA LEU A 43 9.03 5.02 6.00
C LEU A 43 8.59 5.03 7.47
N VAL A 44 9.50 4.71 8.40
CA VAL A 44 9.21 4.73 9.84
C VAL A 44 8.79 6.12 10.29
N HIS A 45 9.49 7.16 9.84
CA HIS A 45 9.14 8.54 10.12
C HIS A 45 7.73 8.89 9.61
N SER A 46 7.40 8.47 8.38
CA SER A 46 6.07 8.70 7.79
C SER A 46 4.96 7.96 8.55
N ILE A 47 5.24 6.75 9.05
CA ILE A 47 4.32 5.96 9.88
C ILE A 47 4.02 6.70 11.18
N GLN A 48 5.07 7.18 11.85
CA GLN A 48 4.92 7.97 13.07
C GLN A 48 4.12 9.24 12.79
N LEU A 49 4.46 10.00 11.75
CA LEU A 49 3.74 11.23 11.42
C LEU A 49 2.26 10.99 11.11
N LYS A 50 1.91 9.86 10.46
CA LYS A 50 0.51 9.56 10.09
C LYS A 50 -0.34 9.04 11.26
N TYR A 51 0.27 8.38 12.26
CA TYR A 51 -0.47 7.65 13.29
C TYR A 51 -0.17 8.09 14.73
N THR A 52 0.87 8.87 14.96
CA THR A 52 1.13 9.49 16.27
C THR A 52 0.24 10.73 16.41
N THR A 53 -0.65 10.72 17.41
CA THR A 53 -1.40 11.90 17.84
C THR A 53 -0.74 12.52 19.07
N ALA A 54 -0.96 13.82 19.29
CA ALA A 54 -0.32 14.63 20.35
C ALA A 54 -0.49 14.10 21.79
N HIS A 55 -1.34 13.08 22.02
CA HIS A 55 -1.69 12.56 23.34
C HIS A 55 -1.15 11.16 23.64
N THR A 56 -0.38 10.55 22.74
CA THR A 56 0.17 9.20 22.90
C THR A 56 1.63 9.17 22.46
N VAL A 57 2.51 9.76 23.26
CA VAL A 57 3.96 9.84 23.00
C VAL A 57 4.67 8.52 23.35
N ASP A 58 4.13 7.73 24.29
CA ASP A 58 4.82 6.54 24.82
C ASP A 58 4.62 5.23 24.04
N ASP A 59 3.78 5.21 22.99
CA ASP A 59 3.34 3.97 22.38
C ASP A 59 3.88 3.79 20.95
N CYS A 60 5.18 3.58 20.82
CA CYS A 60 5.87 3.39 19.53
C CYS A 60 5.34 2.19 18.71
N ASP A 61 4.75 1.19 19.38
CA ASP A 61 4.27 -0.03 18.73
C ASP A 61 2.89 0.15 18.05
N LYS A 62 2.07 1.09 18.52
CA LYS A 62 0.74 1.37 17.96
C LYS A 62 0.78 1.88 16.52
N PRO A 63 1.57 2.92 16.16
CA PRO A 63 1.72 3.38 14.77
C PRO A 63 2.13 2.26 13.81
N MET A 64 3.03 1.38 14.25
CA MET A 64 3.54 0.25 13.48
C MET A 64 2.46 -0.79 13.17
N MET A 65 1.67 -1.19 14.18
CA MET A 65 0.54 -2.09 13.97
C MET A 65 -0.53 -1.46 13.07
N GLN A 66 -0.81 -0.16 13.23
CA GLN A 66 -1.78 0.54 12.39
C GLN A 66 -1.33 0.60 10.93
N PHE A 67 -0.04 0.84 10.68
CA PHE A 67 0.54 0.76 9.34
C PHE A 67 0.33 -0.61 8.70
N MET A 68 0.70 -1.70 9.39
CA MET A 68 0.54 -3.06 8.85
C MET A 68 -0.92 -3.41 8.55
N ARG A 69 -1.86 -3.00 9.42
CA ARG A 69 -3.30 -3.16 9.18
C ARG A 69 -3.76 -2.36 7.95
N ALA A 70 -3.31 -1.11 7.81
CA ALA A 70 -3.67 -0.27 6.68
C ALA A 70 -3.14 -0.83 5.35
N VAL A 71 -1.87 -1.26 5.32
CA VAL A 71 -1.26 -1.94 4.16
C VAL A 71 -2.03 -3.20 3.80
N ALA A 72 -2.33 -4.07 4.77
CA ALA A 72 -3.09 -5.30 4.52
C ALA A 72 -4.50 -5.02 3.96
N GLN A 73 -5.19 -4.01 4.51
CA GLN A 73 -6.51 -3.61 4.02
C GLN A 73 -6.44 -3.08 2.58
N GLU A 74 -5.45 -2.24 2.28
CA GLU A 74 -5.25 -1.67 0.95
C GLU A 74 -4.90 -2.76 -0.08
N LYS A 75 -4.01 -3.70 0.26
CA LYS A 75 -3.73 -4.88 -0.58
C LYS A 75 -4.99 -5.67 -0.89
N ARG A 76 -5.86 -5.89 0.11
CA ARG A 76 -7.16 -6.56 -0.11
C ARG A 76 -8.06 -5.77 -1.07
N ARG A 77 -8.10 -4.44 -0.96
CA ARG A 77 -8.86 -3.58 -1.90
C ARG A 77 -8.36 -3.72 -3.33
N HIS A 78 -7.05 -3.62 -3.56
CA HIS A 78 -6.46 -3.77 -4.88
C HIS A 78 -6.67 -5.17 -5.46
N LYS A 79 -6.48 -6.23 -4.66
CA LYS A 79 -6.78 -7.62 -5.10
C LYS A 79 -8.25 -7.77 -5.51
N ARG A 80 -9.19 -7.25 -4.72
CA ARG A 80 -10.62 -7.27 -5.07
C ARG A 80 -10.92 -6.56 -6.39
N TYR A 81 -10.30 -5.39 -6.62
CA TYR A 81 -10.44 -4.68 -7.89
C TYR A 81 -9.88 -5.47 -9.06
N GLN A 82 -8.67 -6.01 -8.96
CA GLN A 82 -8.06 -6.84 -10.00
C GLN A 82 -8.89 -8.10 -10.29
N THR A 83 -9.42 -8.75 -9.25
CA THR A 83 -10.37 -9.85 -9.39
C THR A 83 -11.59 -9.38 -10.16
N TRP A 84 -12.26 -8.31 -9.72
CA TRP A 84 -13.43 -7.76 -10.41
C TRP A 84 -13.15 -7.48 -11.89
N CYS A 85 -12.03 -6.85 -12.23
CA CYS A 85 -11.61 -6.63 -13.62
C CYS A 85 -11.45 -7.94 -14.40
N ARG A 86 -10.85 -8.98 -13.79
CA ARG A 86 -10.72 -10.30 -14.40
C ARG A 86 -12.08 -10.94 -14.68
N TRP A 87 -13.02 -10.84 -13.74
CA TRP A 87 -14.40 -11.31 -13.96
C TRP A 87 -15.05 -10.53 -15.10
N MET A 88 -14.98 -9.19 -15.11
CA MET A 88 -15.54 -8.38 -16.19
C MET A 88 -14.98 -8.77 -17.57
N SER A 89 -13.67 -9.04 -17.64
CA SER A 89 -13.04 -9.52 -18.88
C SER A 89 -13.50 -10.92 -19.27
N LYS A 90 -13.60 -11.84 -18.31
CA LYS A 90 -14.01 -13.24 -18.55
C LYS A 90 -15.43 -13.33 -19.12
N PHE A 91 -16.33 -12.46 -18.67
CA PHE A 91 -17.73 -12.44 -19.11
C PHE A 91 -17.98 -11.45 -20.27
N TYR A 92 -16.92 -10.90 -20.89
CA TYR A 92 -17.02 -9.89 -21.95
C TYR A 92 -17.82 -8.63 -21.56
N LEU A 93 -17.97 -8.39 -20.26
CA LEU A 93 -18.71 -7.27 -19.71
C LEU A 93 -17.93 -5.95 -19.78
N ASN A 94 -16.65 -5.98 -20.17
CA ASN A 94 -15.81 -4.79 -20.38
C ASN A 94 -16.39 -3.80 -21.42
N ARG A 95 -17.19 -4.28 -22.38
CA ARG A 95 -17.88 -3.41 -23.35
C ARG A 95 -19.10 -2.70 -22.75
N ILE A 96 -19.72 -3.31 -21.74
CA ILE A 96 -20.94 -2.82 -21.08
C ILE A 96 -20.58 -1.88 -19.92
N PHE A 97 -19.58 -2.25 -19.13
CA PHE A 97 -19.06 -1.42 -18.05
C PHE A 97 -17.75 -0.81 -18.54
N SER A 98 -17.72 0.51 -18.69
CA SER A 98 -16.59 1.31 -19.19
C SER A 98 -15.27 1.01 -18.46
N PHE A 99 -14.64 -0.10 -18.83
CA PHE A 99 -13.43 -0.61 -18.22
C PHE A 99 -12.27 0.32 -18.58
N ARG A 100 -11.53 0.78 -17.57
CA ARG A 100 -10.37 1.66 -17.76
C ARG A 100 -9.09 0.87 -17.50
N PRO A 101 -8.34 0.48 -18.54
CA PRO A 101 -7.09 -0.25 -18.40
C PRO A 101 -6.07 0.48 -17.50
N GLN A 102 -6.08 1.82 -17.52
CA GLN A 102 -5.18 2.62 -16.69
C GLN A 102 -5.41 2.39 -15.19
N SER A 103 -6.66 2.24 -14.77
CA SER A 103 -7.00 1.99 -13.36
C SER A 103 -6.55 0.60 -12.91
N LEU A 104 -6.63 -0.41 -13.79
CA LEU A 104 -6.08 -1.75 -13.51
C LEU A 104 -4.57 -1.70 -13.35
N GLU A 105 -3.88 -0.99 -14.23
CA GLU A 105 -2.43 -0.87 -14.17
C GLU A 105 -1.96 -0.08 -12.93
N LEU A 106 -2.62 1.03 -12.62
CA LEU A 106 -2.41 1.77 -11.38
C LEU A 106 -2.59 0.88 -10.15
N SER A 107 -3.63 0.04 -10.14
CA SER A 107 -3.87 -0.91 -9.06
C SER A 107 -2.76 -1.96 -8.93
N ARG A 108 -2.08 -2.36 -10.02
CA ARG A 108 -0.95 -3.29 -9.97
C ARG A 108 0.29 -2.61 -9.40
N GLN A 109 0.58 -1.40 -9.87
CA GLN A 109 1.70 -0.59 -9.38
C GLN A 109 1.59 -0.29 -7.89
N LYS A 110 0.41 0.16 -7.42
CA LYS A 110 0.15 0.39 -5.99
C LYS A 110 0.31 -0.89 -5.17
N LEU A 111 -0.16 -2.04 -5.68
CA LEU A 111 0.00 -3.33 -5.01
C LEU A 111 1.47 -3.75 -4.90
N GLN A 112 2.26 -3.57 -5.95
CA GLN A 112 3.70 -3.84 -5.93
C GLN A 112 4.42 -2.93 -4.93
N ARG A 113 4.09 -1.63 -4.92
CA ARG A 113 4.64 -0.69 -3.94
C ARG A 113 4.33 -1.12 -2.51
N LEU A 114 3.08 -1.49 -2.21
CA LEU A 114 2.70 -1.99 -0.89
C LEU A 114 3.47 -3.25 -0.48
N ASN A 115 3.86 -4.11 -1.43
CA ASN A 115 4.71 -5.27 -1.13
C ASN A 115 6.14 -4.85 -0.75
N ILE A 116 6.70 -3.86 -1.44
CA ILE A 116 8.03 -3.31 -1.11
C ILE A 116 8.00 -2.67 0.28
N LEU A 117 7.00 -1.82 0.56
CA LEU A 117 6.92 -1.14 1.86
C LEU A 117 6.78 -2.13 3.02
N GLU A 118 5.98 -3.18 2.85
CA GLU A 118 5.88 -4.25 3.84
C GLU A 118 7.22 -4.97 4.03
N ALA A 119 7.93 -5.29 2.94
CA ALA A 119 9.22 -5.96 3.01
C ALA A 119 10.28 -5.12 3.75
N ILE A 120 10.41 -3.83 3.38
CA ILE A 120 11.32 -2.89 4.04
C ILE A 120 11.01 -2.80 5.54
N PHE A 121 9.72 -2.69 5.88
CA PHE A 121 9.30 -2.60 7.27
C PHE A 121 9.62 -3.88 8.07
N MET A 122 9.36 -5.06 7.50
CA MET A 122 9.65 -6.34 8.16
C MET A 122 11.15 -6.58 8.34
N GLU A 123 11.96 -6.20 7.35
CA GLU A 123 13.44 -6.24 7.43
C GLU A 123 13.94 -5.37 8.59
N GLN A 124 13.39 -4.17 8.75
CA GLN A 124 13.73 -3.27 9.87
C GLN A 124 13.33 -3.83 11.24
N LEU A 125 12.16 -4.46 11.35
CA LEU A 125 11.76 -5.12 12.59
C LEU A 125 12.70 -6.27 12.96
N ALA A 126 13.14 -7.06 11.97
CA ALA A 126 14.11 -8.13 12.18
C ALA A 126 15.45 -7.59 12.69
N VAL A 127 15.97 -6.52 12.08
CA VAL A 127 17.22 -5.86 12.52
C VAL A 127 17.10 -5.32 13.95
N ARG A 128 16.00 -4.64 14.29
CA ARG A 128 15.76 -4.13 15.64
C ARG A 128 15.70 -5.25 16.67
N LYS A 129 15.01 -6.34 16.34
CA LYS A 129 14.93 -7.52 17.20
C LYS A 129 16.31 -8.13 17.43
N ALA A 130 17.11 -8.31 16.37
CA ALA A 130 18.46 -8.85 16.47
C ALA A 130 19.38 -8.00 17.37
N ARG A 131 19.31 -6.67 17.27
CA ARG A 131 20.09 -5.77 18.13
C ARG A 131 19.76 -5.90 19.62
N ARG A 132 18.49 -6.12 19.97
CA ARG A 132 18.04 -6.33 21.37
C ARG A 132 18.54 -7.62 21.99
N PHE A 133 19.00 -8.60 21.20
CA PHE A 133 19.57 -9.86 21.72
C PHE A 133 21.08 -9.79 21.94
N ILE A 134 21.75 -8.77 21.38
CA ILE A 134 23.21 -8.59 21.46
C ILE A 134 23.57 -7.54 22.54
N SER A 135 22.62 -6.69 22.92
CA SER A 135 22.67 -5.75 24.05
C SER A 135 22.21 -6.39 25.35
#